data_AF-A0A961MF83-F1
#
_entry.id   AF-A0A961MF83-F1
#
_cell.length_a   1.000
_cell.length_b   1.000
_cell.length_c   1.000
_cell.angle_alpha   90.00
_cell.angle_beta   90.00
_cell.angle_gamma   90.00
#
_symmetry.space_group_name_H-M   'P 1'
#
loop_
_entity.id
_entity.type
_entity.pdbx_description
1 polymer ?
#
loop_
_entity_poly.entity_id
_entity_poly.type
_entity_poly.pdbx_seq_one_letter_code
_entity_poly.pdbx_strand_id
1 'polypeptide(L)'
;SILFGALHYAPSEFGANAFWPALWAGIFGCLAADLTARTGSLGAAMGFHFATNVSAIFLVGLYGNLDGLSLYTVVINTRDASQLLPYLAIDFASILVAWLVARLMLRV
;
A
#
# COMPACT_ATOMS: atom_id res chain seq x y z
N SER A 1 0.30 -13.69 2.90
CA SER A 1 -0.23 -12.59 2.07
C SER A 1 -1.74 -12.61 1.92
N ILE A 2 -2.39 -13.74 1.55
CA ILE A 2 -3.86 -13.79 1.41
C ILE A 2 -4.58 -13.33 2.69
N LEU A 3 -4.20 -13.85 3.86
CA LEU A 3 -4.79 -13.43 5.14
C LEU A 3 -4.60 -11.93 5.40
N PHE A 4 -3.44 -11.38 5.02
CA PHE A 4 -3.17 -9.95 5.17
C PHE A 4 -4.10 -9.13 4.27
N GLY A 5 -4.27 -9.52 3.00
CA GLY A 5 -5.25 -8.90 2.11
C GLY A 5 -6.68 -8.99 2.64
N ALA A 6 -7.08 -10.14 3.19
CA ALA A 6 -8.41 -10.34 3.77
C ALA A 6 -8.68 -9.41 4.96
N LEU A 7 -7.67 -9.13 5.79
CA LEU A 7 -7.76 -8.16 6.88
C LEU A 7 -7.97 -6.71 6.41
N HIS A 8 -7.66 -6.41 5.15
CA HIS A 8 -7.86 -5.09 4.53
C HIS A 8 -9.14 -4.99 3.71
N TYR A 9 -9.99 -6.03 3.72
CA TYR A 9 -11.29 -5.97 3.08
C TYR A 9 -12.26 -5.13 3.92
N ALA A 10 -12.44 -3.86 3.54
CA ALA A 10 -13.23 -2.87 4.26
C ALA A 10 -14.42 -2.34 3.43
N PRO A 11 -15.50 -3.12 3.25
CA PRO A 11 -16.69 -2.70 2.49
C PRO A 11 -17.43 -1.51 3.11
N SER A 12 -17.32 -1.31 4.43
CA SER A 12 -17.84 -0.13 5.10
C SER A 12 -17.21 1.16 4.58
N GLU A 13 -15.94 1.14 4.18
CA GLU A 13 -15.19 2.31 3.72
C GLU A 13 -15.23 2.47 2.19
N PHE A 14 -15.05 1.37 1.46
CA PHE A 14 -14.87 1.38 0.00
C PHE A 14 -16.08 0.85 -0.79
N GLY A 15 -17.13 0.35 -0.12
CA GLY A 15 -18.30 -0.21 -0.79
C GLY A 15 -17.94 -1.37 -1.71
N ALA A 16 -18.49 -1.35 -2.94
CA ALA A 16 -18.20 -2.37 -3.96
C ALA A 16 -16.71 -2.42 -4.38
N ASN A 17 -15.94 -1.36 -4.07
CA ASN A 17 -14.53 -1.29 -4.42
C ASN A 17 -13.60 -1.95 -3.38
N ALA A 18 -14.11 -2.44 -2.25
CA ALA A 18 -13.28 -2.95 -1.15
C ALA A 18 -12.36 -4.11 -1.52
N PHE A 19 -12.65 -4.81 -2.62
CA PHE A 19 -11.75 -5.80 -3.18
C PHE A 19 -10.39 -5.21 -3.60
N TRP A 20 -10.36 -3.99 -4.14
CA TRP A 20 -9.14 -3.41 -4.71
C TRP A 20 -8.08 -3.06 -3.66
N PRO A 21 -8.41 -2.39 -2.52
CA PRO A 21 -7.47 -2.21 -1.41
C PRO A 21 -7.03 -3.55 -0.78
N ALA A 22 -7.93 -4.53 -0.67
CA ALA A 22 -7.59 -5.85 -0.16
C ALA A 22 -6.60 -6.59 -1.07
N LEU A 23 -6.78 -6.49 -2.39
CA LEU A 23 -5.83 -7.01 -3.38
C LEU A 23 -4.50 -6.29 -3.29
N TRP A 24 -4.51 -4.97 -3.13
CA TRP A 24 -3.31 -4.16 -2.92
C TRP A 24 -2.51 -4.63 -1.70
N ALA A 25 -3.18 -4.81 -0.57
CA ALA A 25 -2.56 -5.30 0.65
C ALA A 25 -2.01 -6.72 0.46
N GLY A 26 -2.73 -7.59 -0.23
CA GLY A 26 -2.27 -8.93 -0.59
C GLY A 26 -0.98 -8.90 -1.42
N ILE A 27 -0.91 -8.03 -2.44
CA ILE A 27 0.28 -7.84 -3.28
C ILE A 27 1.43 -7.29 -2.45
N PHE A 28 1.19 -6.24 -1.64
CA PHE A 28 2.18 -5.71 -0.71
C PHE A 28 2.77 -6.81 0.18
N GLY A 29 1.93 -7.68 0.74
CA GLY A 29 2.37 -8.82 1.55
C GLY A 29 3.26 -9.80 0.79
N CYS A 30 3.01 -10.04 -0.51
CA CYS A 30 3.89 -10.84 -1.36
C CYS A 30 5.25 -10.16 -1.60
N LEU A 31 5.27 -8.85 -1.86
CA LEU A 31 6.51 -8.08 -2.07
C LEU A 31 7.37 -8.05 -0.79
N ALA A 32 6.74 -7.86 0.37
CA ALA A 32 7.42 -7.90 1.67
C ALA A 32 7.96 -9.31 1.99
N ALA A 33 7.23 -10.36 1.62
CA ALA A 33 7.69 -11.75 1.77
C ALA A 33 8.88 -12.06 0.85
N ASP A 34 8.87 -11.57 -0.39
CA ASP A 34 10.01 -11.69 -1.32
C ASP A 34 11.27 -11.03 -0.74
N LEU A 35 11.15 -9.79 -0.23
CA LEU A 35 12.29 -9.12 0.44
C LEU A 35 12.80 -9.94 1.63
N THR A 36 11.89 -10.44 2.48
CA THR A 36 12.27 -11.27 3.63
C THR A 36 13.03 -12.53 3.21
N ALA A 37 12.54 -13.24 2.18
CA ALA A 37 13.16 -14.46 1.67
C ALA A 37 14.54 -14.19 1.07
N ARG A 38 14.71 -13.06 0.36
CA ARG A 38 15.96 -12.67 -0.28
C ARG A 38 17.03 -12.19 0.68
N THR A 39 16.64 -11.44 1.70
CA THR A 39 17.60 -10.88 2.67
C THR A 39 17.82 -11.79 3.88
N GLY A 40 17.00 -12.84 4.06
CA GLY A 40 17.06 -13.72 5.22
C GLY A 40 16.72 -13.01 6.54
N SER A 41 16.07 -11.85 6.49
CA SER A 41 15.78 -11.01 7.65
C SER A 41 14.52 -10.18 7.42
N LEU A 42 13.77 -9.92 8.49
CA LEU A 42 12.58 -9.06 8.47
C LEU A 42 12.92 -7.58 8.25
N GLY A 43 14.17 -7.16 8.45
CA GLY A 43 14.57 -5.75 8.42
C GLY A 43 14.19 -5.02 7.13
N ALA A 44 14.42 -5.64 5.97
CA ALA A 44 14.09 -5.05 4.66
C ALA A 44 12.57 -4.90 4.48
N ALA A 45 11.79 -5.91 4.87
CA ALA A 45 10.33 -5.88 4.80
C ALA A 45 9.74 -4.83 5.76
N MET A 46 10.30 -4.71 6.97
CA MET A 46 9.89 -3.69 7.95
C MET A 46 10.19 -2.28 7.44
N GLY A 47 11.38 -2.05 6.85
CA GLY A 47 11.73 -0.76 6.26
C GLY A 47 10.82 -0.40 5.08
N PHE A 48 10.53 -1.36 4.21
CA PHE A 48 9.60 -1.18 3.09
C PHE A 48 8.18 -0.83 3.56
N HIS A 49 7.67 -1.54 4.57
CA HIS A 49 6.36 -1.26 5.18
C HIS A 49 6.33 0.11 5.87
N PHE A 50 7.38 0.44 6.61
CA PHE A 50 7.49 1.73 7.27
C PHE A 50 7.50 2.89 6.27
N ALA A 51 8.29 2.78 5.20
CA ALA A 51 8.33 3.80 4.14
C ALA A 51 6.96 3.99 3.46
N THR A 52 6.24 2.88 3.23
CA THR A 52 4.88 2.92 2.67
C THR A 52 3.90 3.67 3.59
N ASN A 53 3.95 3.38 4.89
CA ASN A 53 3.13 4.09 5.89
C ASN A 53 3.52 5.57 6.03
N VAL A 54 4.82 5.90 5.95
CA VAL A 54 5.27 7.30 5.96
C VAL A 54 4.67 8.05 4.78
N SER A 55 4.67 7.43 3.59
CA SER A 55 4.02 8.01 2.42
C SER A 55 2.53 8.23 2.63
N ALA A 56 1.80 7.21 3.09
CA ALA A 56 0.35 7.24 3.21
C ALA A 56 -0.18 8.13 4.36
N ILE A 57 0.58 8.30 5.44
CA ILE A 57 0.11 9.03 6.65
C ILE A 57 0.70 10.44 6.73
N PHE A 58 1.95 10.64 6.32
CA PHE A 58 2.62 11.93 6.47
C PHE A 58 2.76 12.71 5.17
N LEU A 59 2.80 12.05 4.01
CA LEU A 59 3.01 12.75 2.73
C LEU A 59 1.71 12.98 1.98
N VAL A 60 1.00 11.91 1.62
CA VAL A 60 -0.23 11.95 0.82
C VAL A 60 -1.25 11.01 1.43
N GLY A 61 -2.17 11.57 2.22
CA GLY A 61 -3.26 10.82 2.84
C GLY A 61 -4.56 10.91 2.06
N LEU A 62 -5.46 9.97 2.34
CA LEU A 62 -6.80 9.94 1.78
C LEU A 62 -7.79 10.55 2.78
N TYR A 63 -8.60 11.51 2.35
CA TYR A 63 -9.50 12.25 3.24
C TYR A 63 -10.39 11.31 4.08
N GLY A 64 -10.35 11.48 5.40
CA GLY A 64 -11.11 10.66 6.33
C GLY A 64 -10.51 9.26 6.60
N ASN A 65 -9.27 9.00 6.13
CA ASN A 65 -8.55 7.76 6.35
C ASN A 65 -7.14 8.05 6.88
N LEU A 66 -7.03 8.21 8.21
CA LEU A 66 -5.77 8.49 8.92
C LEU A 66 -4.98 9.71 8.40
N ASP A 67 -5.67 10.71 7.86
CA ASP A 67 -5.06 11.86 7.19
C ASP A 67 -4.73 13.07 8.09
N GLY A 68 -4.93 12.94 9.41
CA GLY A 68 -4.74 14.04 10.37
C GLY A 68 -3.32 14.60 10.49
N LEU A 69 -2.32 13.89 9.94
CA LEU A 69 -0.90 14.30 9.91
C LEU A 69 -0.35 14.41 8.48
N SER A 70 -1.21 14.35 7.47
CA SER A 70 -0.79 14.37 6.07
C SER A 70 -0.38 15.77 5.60
N LEU A 71 0.73 15.85 4.86
CA LEU A 71 1.16 17.08 4.18
C LEU A 71 0.18 17.47 3.07
N TYR A 72 -0.30 16.49 2.29
CA TYR A 72 -1.35 16.64 1.29
C TYR A 72 -2.46 15.63 1.54
N THR A 73 -3.70 16.05 1.35
CA THR A 73 -4.86 15.18 1.45
C THR A 73 -5.57 15.10 0.11
N VAL A 74 -5.73 13.87 -0.40
CA VAL A 74 -6.50 13.57 -1.60
C VAL A 74 -7.96 13.42 -1.21
N VAL A 75 -8.84 14.19 -1.88
CA VAL A 75 -10.29 14.14 -1.67
C VAL A 75 -10.93 13.48 -2.90
N ILE A 76 -11.29 12.21 -2.76
CA ILE A 76 -11.98 11.43 -3.79
C ILE A 76 -13.12 10.64 -3.17
N ASN A 77 -14.12 10.29 -3.98
CA ASN A 77 -15.14 9.33 -3.56
C ASN A 77 -14.59 7.90 -3.68
N THR A 78 -14.24 7.29 -2.55
CA THR A 78 -13.69 5.92 -2.49
C THR A 78 -14.66 4.85 -2.97
N ARG A 79 -15.97 5.14 -3.01
CA ARG A 79 -17.00 4.23 -3.53
C ARG A 79 -17.24 4.40 -5.04
N ASP A 80 -16.65 5.42 -5.66
CA ASP A 80 -16.67 5.63 -7.10
C ASP A 80 -15.38 5.04 -7.73
N ALA A 81 -15.54 3.97 -8.50
CA ALA A 81 -14.42 3.28 -9.13
C ALA A 81 -13.63 4.19 -10.09
N SER A 82 -14.29 5.16 -10.74
CA SER A 82 -13.63 6.08 -11.68
C SER A 82 -12.65 7.03 -11.00
N GLN A 83 -12.82 7.28 -9.69
CA GLN A 83 -11.93 8.10 -8.88
C GLN A 83 -10.92 7.26 -8.10
N LEU A 84 -11.34 6.12 -7.56
CA LEU A 84 -10.46 5.25 -6.76
C LEU A 84 -9.43 4.49 -7.60
N LEU A 85 -9.83 3.91 -8.73
CA LEU A 85 -8.94 3.02 -9.49
C LEU A 85 -7.70 3.74 -10.05
N PRO A 86 -7.79 4.97 -10.60
CA PRO A 86 -6.59 5.71 -11.01
C PRO A 86 -5.64 5.99 -9.83
N TYR A 87 -6.18 6.34 -8.66
CA TYR A 87 -5.38 6.53 -7.44
C TYR A 87 -4.67 5.24 -7.03
N LEU A 88 -5.41 4.13 -6.92
CA LEU A 88 -4.83 2.83 -6.58
C LEU A 88 -3.81 2.37 -7.61
N ALA A 89 -4.02 2.61 -8.91
CA ALA A 89 -3.08 2.24 -9.95
C ALA A 89 -1.72 2.95 -9.78
N ILE A 90 -1.74 4.25 -9.44
CA ILE A 90 -0.53 5.02 -9.13
C ILE A 90 0.14 4.49 -7.86
N ASP A 91 -0.65 4.20 -6.83
CA ASP A 91 -0.12 3.68 -5.56
C ASP A 91 0.48 2.27 -5.72
N PHE A 92 -0.18 1.39 -6.49
CA PHE A 92 0.34 0.09 -6.93
C PHE A 92 1.69 0.22 -7.65
N ALA A 93 1.78 1.12 -8.62
CA ALA A 93 3.02 1.37 -9.33
C ALA A 93 4.12 1.87 -8.37
N SER A 94 3.75 2.73 -7.43
CA SER A 94 4.68 3.30 -6.44
C SER A 94 5.26 2.23 -5.52
N ILE A 95 4.45 1.30 -5.00
CA ILE A 95 4.97 0.19 -4.18
C ILE A 95 5.83 -0.79 -4.98
N LEU A 96 5.50 -1.04 -6.25
CA LEU A 96 6.31 -1.88 -7.13
C LEU A 96 7.68 -1.25 -7.40
N VAL A 97 7.70 0.06 -7.68
CA VAL A 97 8.95 0.81 -7.85
C VAL A 97 9.76 0.81 -6.55
N ALA A 98 9.14 1.05 -5.40
CA ALA A 98 9.82 1.03 -4.11
C ALA A 98 10.39 -0.37 -3.77
N TRP A 99 9.67 -1.44 -4.09
CA TRP A 99 10.17 -2.82 -3.96
C TRP A 99 11.37 -3.07 -4.89
N LEU A 100 11.30 -2.64 -6.16
CA LEU A 100 12.41 -2.75 -7.11
C LEU A 100 13.65 -1.96 -6.64
N VAL A 101 13.45 -0.75 -6.12
CA VAL A 101 14.53 0.07 -5.55
C VAL A 101 15.15 -0.63 -4.35
N ALA A 102 14.34 -1.17 -3.43
CA ALA A 102 14.84 -1.92 -2.28
C ALA A 102 15.69 -3.10 -2.72
N ARG A 103 15.21 -3.89 -3.67
CA ARG A 103 15.95 -5.01 -4.26
C ARG A 103 17.27 -4.58 -4.92
N LEU A 104 17.24 -3.51 -5.70
CA LEU A 104 18.43 -2.96 -6.35
C LEU A 104 19.48 -2.52 -5.32
N MET A 105 19.06 -1.82 -4.27
CA MET A 105 19.96 -1.32 -3.22
C MET A 105 20.52 -2.45 -2.35
N LEU A 106 19.69 -3.45 -2.05
CA LEU A 106 20.08 -4.63 -1.26
C LEU A 106 20.82 -5.68 -2.10
N ARG A 107 20.84 -5.51 -3.43
CA ARG A 107 21.48 -6.40 -4.41
C ARG A 107 20.91 -7.83 -4.38
N VAL A 108 19.57 -7.92 -4.33
CA VAL A 108 18.84 -9.19 -4.28
C VAL A 108 17.69 -9.28 -5.29
#